data_AF-A0A257KYU9-F1
#
_entry.id   AF-A0A257KYU9-F1
#
_cell.length_a   1.000
_cell.length_b   1.000
_cell.length_c   1.000
_cell.angle_alpha   90.00
_cell.angle_beta   90.00
_cell.angle_gamma   90.00
#
_symmetry.space_group_name_H-M   'P 1'
#
loop_
_entity.id
_entity.type
_entity.pdbx_description
1 polymer ?
#
loop_
_entity_poly.entity_id
_entity_poly.type
_entity_poly.pdbx_seq_one_letter_code
_entity_poly.pdbx_strand_id
1 'polypeptide(L)'
;RIVNEVRHGSDSIATGSAQIATGNADLSQRTEQQASSLQETAASMEQLTSSVTHNAGTARLASQQASAAAQAASAGGDVVQQVVANMDEINASSKRIADIIGTIDGIAFQTNILALNAAVEAARAGEQGRGFAVVASEVRSLAQRSANAAREIKSLISASVEKVDAGTRQVDAAGQSMRNIVAQVQGVSQLISEISDASAQQSTGIGQVGEAVTQLDQMTQQNAALVEESAAAAESLNQQAGRLSQAVSVFRV
;
A
#
# COMPACT_ATOMS: atom_id res chain seq x y z
N ARG A 1 35.18 -81.86 -16.93
CA ARG A 1 34.47 -80.82 -17.73
C ARG A 1 33.31 -80.21 -16.93
N ILE A 2 32.26 -80.95 -16.57
CA ILE A 2 31.12 -80.44 -15.78
C ILE A 2 31.56 -79.81 -14.44
N VAL A 3 32.49 -80.45 -13.70
CA VAL A 3 33.02 -79.90 -12.44
C VAL A 3 33.69 -78.53 -12.62
N ASN A 4 34.45 -78.34 -13.70
CA ASN A 4 35.06 -77.05 -14.03
C ASN A 4 34.01 -76.01 -14.43
N GLU A 5 32.96 -76.38 -15.18
CA GLU A 5 31.86 -75.48 -15.54
C GLU A 5 31.07 -75.03 -14.29
N VAL A 6 30.77 -75.94 -13.36
CA VAL A 6 30.08 -75.60 -12.09
C VAL A 6 30.95 -74.70 -11.20
N ARG A 7 32.26 -74.96 -11.13
CA ARG A 7 33.20 -74.10 -10.40
C ARG A 7 33.25 -72.70 -11.00
N HIS A 8 33.39 -72.57 -12.32
CA HIS A 8 33.38 -71.28 -12.99
C HIS A 8 32.05 -70.52 -12.83
N GLY A 9 30.92 -71.24 -12.91
CA GLY A 9 29.61 -70.66 -12.67
C GLY A 9 29.45 -70.15 -11.23
N SER A 10 29.96 -70.90 -10.24
CA SER A 10 29.93 -70.51 -8.83
C SER A 10 30.80 -69.26 -8.57
N ASP A 11 32.01 -69.21 -9.12
CA ASP A 11 32.88 -68.02 -9.03
C ASP A 11 32.24 -66.79 -9.68
N SER A 12 31.52 -67.00 -10.79
CA SER A 12 30.77 -65.93 -11.48
C SER A 12 29.60 -65.42 -10.63
N ILE A 13 28.83 -66.30 -9.99
CA ILE A 13 27.74 -65.93 -9.07
C ILE A 13 28.29 -65.19 -7.85
N ALA A 14 29.39 -65.66 -7.26
CA ALA A 14 30.02 -65.00 -6.13
C ALA A 14 30.48 -63.57 -6.50
N THR A 15 31.13 -63.42 -7.66
CA THR A 15 31.56 -62.11 -8.18
C THR A 15 30.37 -61.19 -8.43
N GLY A 16 29.33 -61.67 -9.12
CA GLY A 16 28.13 -60.90 -9.38
C GLY A 16 27.39 -60.48 -8.11
N SER A 17 27.31 -61.37 -7.12
CA SER A 17 26.68 -61.08 -5.82
C SER A 17 27.46 -60.02 -5.03
N ALA A 18 28.80 -60.08 -5.05
CA ALA A 18 29.64 -59.06 -4.43
C ALA A 18 29.50 -57.68 -5.10
N GLN A 19 29.36 -57.66 -6.44
CA GLN A 19 29.08 -56.43 -7.19
C GLN A 19 27.70 -55.86 -6.84
N ILE A 20 26.67 -56.71 -6.75
CA ILE A 20 25.33 -56.30 -6.30
C ILE A 20 25.41 -55.72 -4.89
N ALA A 21 26.06 -56.40 -3.94
CA ALA A 21 26.19 -55.92 -2.57
C ALA A 21 26.86 -54.54 -2.50
N THR A 22 27.90 -54.31 -3.30
CA THR A 22 28.59 -53.01 -3.38
C THR A 22 27.69 -51.93 -3.98
N GLY A 23 27.01 -52.21 -5.10
CA GLY A 23 26.06 -51.28 -5.72
C GLY A 23 24.88 -50.96 -4.80
N ASN A 24 24.46 -51.93 -4.00
CA ASN A 24 23.37 -51.79 -3.06
C ASN A 24 23.76 -50.95 -1.83
N ALA A 25 25.02 -51.04 -1.38
CA ALA A 25 25.56 -50.14 -0.35
C ALA A 25 25.61 -48.67 -0.84
N ASP A 26 26.02 -48.44 -2.09
CA ASP A 26 25.96 -47.10 -2.70
C ASP A 26 24.52 -46.57 -2.79
N LEU A 27 23.58 -47.44 -3.23
CA LEU A 27 22.16 -47.08 -3.29
C LEU A 27 21.60 -46.76 -1.89
N SER A 28 21.98 -47.52 -0.86
CA SER A 28 21.61 -47.25 0.54
C SER A 28 22.06 -45.86 0.97
N GLN A 29 23.35 -45.55 0.77
CA GLN A 29 23.92 -44.24 1.14
C GLN A 29 23.20 -43.09 0.43
N ARG A 30 22.93 -43.24 -0.87
CA ARG A 30 22.20 -42.24 -1.65
C ARG A 30 20.75 -42.09 -1.22
N THR A 31 20.09 -43.18 -0.83
CA THR A 31 18.72 -43.18 -0.33
C THR A 31 18.62 -42.46 1.01
N GLU A 32 19.56 -42.70 1.94
CA GLU A 32 19.65 -41.97 3.21
C GLU A 32 19.91 -40.48 3.01
N GLN A 33 20.83 -40.12 2.11
CA GLN A 33 21.10 -38.72 1.79
C GLN A 33 19.90 -38.03 1.16
N GLN A 34 19.18 -38.72 0.26
CA GLN A 34 17.96 -38.22 -0.34
C GLN A 34 16.85 -38.02 0.69
N ALA A 35 16.68 -38.94 1.65
CA ALA A 35 15.73 -38.80 2.75
C ALA A 35 16.03 -37.54 3.60
N SER A 36 17.31 -37.30 3.92
CA SER A 36 17.74 -36.10 4.64
C SER A 36 17.44 -34.81 3.85
N SER A 37 17.73 -34.79 2.54
CA SER A 37 17.41 -33.62 1.69
C SER A 37 15.91 -33.38 1.55
N LEU A 38 15.09 -34.45 1.53
CA LEU A 38 13.63 -34.33 1.51
C LEU A 38 13.09 -33.74 2.81
N GLN A 39 13.64 -34.10 3.97
CA GLN A 39 13.26 -33.50 5.25
C GLN A 39 13.56 -32.00 5.31
N GLU A 40 14.74 -31.58 4.85
CA GLU A 40 15.11 -30.16 4.79
C GLU A 40 14.23 -29.38 3.79
N THR A 41 13.91 -30.01 2.65
CA THR A 41 12.98 -29.45 1.66
C THR A 41 11.58 -29.30 2.25
N ALA A 42 11.07 -30.31 2.95
CA ALA A 42 9.77 -30.25 3.62
C ALA A 42 9.71 -29.14 4.68
N ALA A 43 10.74 -29.02 5.52
CA ALA A 43 10.83 -27.94 6.50
C ALA A 43 10.84 -26.54 5.84
N SER A 44 11.60 -26.40 4.75
CA SER A 44 11.64 -25.15 3.97
C SER A 44 10.27 -24.83 3.34
N MET A 45 9.56 -25.86 2.89
CA MET A 45 8.21 -25.73 2.33
C MET A 45 7.17 -25.29 3.39
N GLU A 46 7.25 -25.79 4.61
CA GLU A 46 6.41 -25.32 5.73
C GLU A 46 6.68 -23.85 6.04
N GLN A 47 7.95 -23.44 6.08
CA GLN A 47 8.32 -22.03 6.29
C GLN A 47 7.78 -21.14 5.16
N LEU A 48 7.96 -21.55 3.91
CA LEU A 48 7.42 -20.83 2.75
C LEU A 48 5.89 -20.72 2.80
N THR A 49 5.20 -21.80 3.16
CA THR A 49 3.73 -21.80 3.32
C THR A 49 3.29 -20.79 4.37
N SER A 50 3.98 -20.76 5.50
CA SER A 50 3.72 -19.81 6.59
C SER A 50 3.94 -18.37 6.13
N SER A 51 5.06 -18.08 5.45
CA SER A 51 5.36 -16.74 4.92
C SER A 51 4.33 -16.27 3.89
N VAL A 52 3.92 -17.14 2.95
CA VAL A 52 2.90 -16.79 1.95
C VAL A 52 1.54 -16.54 2.60
N THR A 53 1.15 -17.35 3.57
CA THR A 53 -0.09 -17.14 4.34
C THR A 53 -0.08 -15.82 5.11
N HIS A 54 1.06 -15.52 5.74
CA HIS A 54 1.27 -14.24 6.42
C HIS A 54 1.18 -13.05 5.46
N ASN A 55 1.83 -13.13 4.29
CA ASN A 55 1.78 -12.10 3.26
C ASN A 55 0.35 -11.85 2.77
N ALA A 56 -0.43 -12.91 2.52
CA ALA A 56 -1.84 -12.78 2.14
C ALA A 56 -2.69 -12.10 3.23
N GLY A 57 -2.44 -12.44 4.50
CA GLY A 57 -3.10 -11.78 5.65
C GLY A 57 -2.74 -10.29 5.73
N THR A 58 -1.45 -9.96 5.62
CA THR A 58 -0.94 -8.59 5.64
C THR A 58 -1.48 -7.77 4.47
N ALA A 59 -1.57 -8.34 3.26
CA ALA A 59 -2.17 -7.68 2.11
C ALA A 59 -3.64 -7.33 2.36
N ARG A 60 -4.44 -8.24 2.94
CA ARG A 60 -5.85 -7.95 3.30
C ARG A 60 -5.95 -6.81 4.30
N LEU A 61 -5.11 -6.80 5.34
CA LEU A 61 -5.10 -5.72 6.33
C LEU A 61 -4.71 -4.38 5.70
N ALA A 62 -3.67 -4.37 4.85
CA ALA A 62 -3.23 -3.18 4.14
C ALA A 62 -4.33 -2.64 3.21
N SER A 63 -5.10 -3.52 2.54
CA SER A 63 -6.24 -3.13 1.70
C SER A 63 -7.32 -2.41 2.52
N GLN A 64 -7.65 -2.94 3.70
CA GLN A 64 -8.62 -2.30 4.60
C GLN A 64 -8.13 -0.92 5.07
N GLN A 65 -6.86 -0.79 5.44
CA GLN A 65 -6.26 0.48 5.85
C GLN A 65 -6.24 1.50 4.70
N ALA A 66 -5.90 1.07 3.49
CA ALA A 66 -5.96 1.91 2.30
C ALA A 66 -7.39 2.40 2.03
N SER A 67 -8.38 1.51 2.10
CA SER A 67 -9.80 1.91 1.97
C SER A 67 -10.22 2.93 3.02
N ALA A 68 -9.83 2.75 4.29
CA ALA A 68 -10.13 3.70 5.35
C ALA A 68 -9.45 5.07 5.11
N ALA A 69 -8.19 5.07 4.66
CA ALA A 69 -7.47 6.30 4.31
C ALA A 69 -8.12 7.03 3.12
N ALA A 70 -8.58 6.31 2.10
CA ALA A 70 -9.30 6.89 0.96
C ALA A 70 -10.62 7.55 1.41
N GLN A 71 -11.38 6.89 2.29
CA GLN A 71 -12.61 7.45 2.85
C GLN A 71 -12.34 8.72 3.67
N ALA A 72 -11.31 8.71 4.52
CA ALA A 72 -10.92 9.88 5.31
C ALA A 72 -10.47 11.05 4.41
N ALA A 73 -9.68 10.79 3.37
CA ALA A 73 -9.26 11.80 2.41
C ALA A 73 -10.45 12.35 1.60
N SER A 74 -11.41 11.50 1.22
CA SER A 74 -12.64 11.94 0.55
C SER A 74 -13.46 12.86 1.44
N ALA A 75 -13.70 12.47 2.71
CA ALA A 75 -14.41 13.31 3.67
C ALA A 75 -13.67 14.64 3.93
N GLY A 76 -12.34 14.62 3.97
CA GLY A 76 -11.53 15.84 4.02
C GLY A 76 -11.72 16.73 2.80
N GLY A 77 -11.83 16.14 1.60
CA GLY A 77 -12.17 16.85 0.37
C GLY A 77 -13.54 17.54 0.43
N ASP A 78 -14.56 16.87 0.98
CA ASP A 78 -15.90 17.44 1.13
C ASP A 78 -15.90 18.65 2.08
N VAL A 79 -15.18 18.55 3.21
CA VAL A 79 -15.02 19.67 4.15
C VAL A 79 -14.31 20.85 3.47
N VAL A 80 -13.25 20.59 2.71
CA VAL A 80 -12.55 21.62 1.95
C VAL A 80 -13.49 22.31 0.96
N GLN A 81 -14.33 21.55 0.24
CA GLN A 81 -15.31 22.11 -0.69
C GLN A 81 -16.33 23.02 0.01
N GLN A 82 -16.79 22.64 1.21
CA GLN A 82 -17.66 23.50 2.02
C GLN A 82 -16.97 24.80 2.45
N VAL A 83 -15.68 24.73 2.81
CA VAL A 83 -14.90 25.93 3.16
C VAL A 83 -14.75 26.87 1.97
N VAL A 84 -14.51 26.35 0.76
CA VAL A 84 -14.46 27.17 -0.47
C VAL A 84 -15.78 27.89 -0.70
N ALA A 85 -16.91 27.17 -0.61
CA ALA A 85 -18.24 27.78 -0.77
C ALA A 85 -18.48 28.92 0.25
N ASN A 86 -18.09 28.72 1.51
CA ASN A 86 -18.21 29.76 2.54
C ASN A 86 -17.30 30.96 2.24
N MET A 87 -16.09 30.75 1.71
CA MET A 87 -15.20 31.84 1.32
C MET A 87 -15.76 32.66 0.15
N ASP A 88 -16.40 32.01 -0.82
CA ASP A 88 -17.10 32.67 -1.92
C ASP A 88 -18.26 33.54 -1.42
N GLU A 89 -19.05 33.05 -0.47
CA GLU A 89 -20.13 33.81 0.18
C GLU A 89 -19.60 35.03 0.96
N ILE A 90 -18.48 34.86 1.68
CA ILE A 90 -17.81 35.96 2.39
C ILE A 90 -17.28 37.00 1.38
N ASN A 91 -16.69 36.56 0.27
CA ASN A 91 -16.19 37.43 -0.78
C ASN A 91 -17.32 38.26 -1.42
N ALA A 92 -18.43 37.61 -1.76
CA ALA A 92 -19.62 38.25 -2.30
C ALA A 92 -20.22 39.28 -1.31
N SER A 93 -20.32 38.90 -0.04
CA SER A 93 -20.81 39.79 1.03
C SER A 93 -19.90 41.00 1.23
N SER A 94 -18.57 40.80 1.19
CA SER A 94 -17.58 41.87 1.33
C SER A 94 -17.64 42.86 0.18
N LYS A 95 -17.81 42.39 -1.07
CA LYS A 95 -18.03 43.25 -2.25
C LYS A 95 -19.28 44.11 -2.10
N ARG A 96 -20.39 43.50 -1.64
CA ARG A 96 -21.64 44.23 -1.40
C ARG A 96 -21.48 45.30 -0.32
N ILE A 97 -20.74 45.02 0.75
CA ILE A 97 -20.41 46.03 1.77
C ILE A 97 -19.59 47.17 1.15
N ALA A 98 -18.58 46.86 0.31
CA ALA A 98 -17.77 47.88 -0.35
C ALA A 98 -18.62 48.84 -1.21
N ASP A 99 -19.62 48.31 -1.93
CA ASP A 99 -20.55 49.12 -2.74
C ASP A 99 -21.44 50.04 -1.87
N ILE A 100 -21.94 49.51 -0.75
CA ILE A 100 -22.74 50.28 0.22
C ILE A 100 -21.89 51.41 0.82
N ILE A 101 -20.66 51.12 1.22
CA ILE A 101 -19.74 52.12 1.77
C ILE A 101 -19.39 53.18 0.72
N GLY A 102 -19.23 52.80 -0.56
CA GLY A 102 -19.08 53.74 -1.66
C GLY A 102 -20.27 54.69 -1.80
N THR A 103 -21.50 54.17 -1.62
CA THR A 103 -22.73 54.99 -1.61
C THR A 103 -22.75 55.95 -0.42
N ILE A 104 -22.34 55.51 0.78
CA ILE A 104 -22.27 56.34 1.99
C ILE A 104 -21.24 57.47 1.84
N ASP A 105 -20.07 57.20 1.27
CA ASP A 105 -19.07 58.24 0.95
C ASP A 105 -19.64 59.27 -0.04
N GLY A 106 -20.40 58.82 -1.04
CA GLY A 106 -21.14 59.70 -1.96
C GLY A 106 -22.18 60.59 -1.27
N ILE A 107 -22.97 60.03 -0.33
CA ILE A 107 -23.96 60.78 0.47
C ILE A 107 -23.25 61.81 1.36
N ALA A 108 -22.15 61.42 2.01
CA ALA A 108 -21.36 62.30 2.84
C ALA A 108 -20.78 63.48 2.02
N PHE A 109 -20.29 63.21 0.81
CA PHE A 109 -19.83 64.23 -0.11
C PHE A 109 -20.95 65.20 -0.51
N GLN A 110 -22.12 64.69 -0.92
CA GLN A 110 -23.29 65.51 -1.25
C GLN A 110 -23.72 66.38 -0.07
N THR A 111 -23.77 65.80 1.14
CA THR A 111 -24.13 66.51 2.38
C THR A 111 -23.14 67.64 2.68
N ASN A 112 -21.83 67.40 2.47
CA ASN A 112 -20.80 68.42 2.63
C ASN A 112 -20.97 69.58 1.63
N ILE A 113 -21.36 69.31 0.38
CA ILE A 113 -21.66 70.36 -0.62
C ILE A 113 -22.94 71.13 -0.26
N LEU A 114 -24.00 70.44 0.15
CA LEU A 114 -25.25 71.05 0.62
C LEU A 114 -25.00 71.98 1.82
N ALA A 115 -24.23 71.53 2.80
CA ALA A 115 -23.86 72.31 3.98
C ALA A 115 -23.00 73.53 3.62
N LEU A 116 -22.08 73.40 2.67
CA LEU A 116 -21.31 74.53 2.16
C LEU A 116 -22.21 75.57 1.49
N ASN A 117 -23.13 75.15 0.62
CA ASN A 117 -24.08 76.05 -0.03
C ASN A 117 -24.98 76.77 1.00
N ALA A 118 -25.45 76.05 2.02
CA ALA A 118 -26.23 76.63 3.10
C ALA A 118 -25.43 77.66 3.92
N ALA A 119 -24.15 77.38 4.20
CA ALA A 119 -23.28 78.33 4.90
C ALA A 119 -23.06 79.62 4.09
N VAL A 120 -22.92 79.51 2.76
CA VAL A 120 -22.81 80.65 1.85
C VAL A 120 -24.08 81.50 1.85
N GLU A 121 -25.26 80.86 1.76
CA GLU A 121 -26.53 81.59 1.76
C GLU A 121 -26.83 82.22 3.13
N ALA A 122 -26.47 81.54 4.22
CA ALA A 122 -26.56 82.09 5.57
C ALA A 122 -25.66 83.34 5.76
N ALA A 123 -24.44 83.32 5.20
CA ALA A 123 -23.57 84.50 5.20
C ALA A 123 -24.17 85.66 4.39
N ARG A 124 -24.88 85.35 3.29
CA ARG A 124 -25.57 86.32 2.44
C ARG A 124 -26.74 87.01 3.14
N ALA A 125 -27.41 86.32 4.07
CA ALA A 125 -28.51 86.85 4.87
C ALA A 125 -28.06 87.76 6.06
N GLY A 126 -26.75 87.92 6.27
CA GLY A 126 -26.20 88.79 7.33
C GLY A 126 -26.56 88.32 8.74
N GLU A 127 -26.93 89.26 9.63
CA GLU A 127 -27.25 88.95 11.04
C GLU A 127 -28.41 87.97 11.21
N GLN A 128 -29.38 87.97 10.28
CA GLN A 128 -30.53 87.05 10.33
C GLN A 128 -30.14 85.59 10.01
N GLY A 129 -29.00 85.37 9.36
CA GLY A 129 -28.49 84.05 8.98
C GLY A 129 -27.53 83.41 9.99
N ARG A 130 -27.13 84.10 11.07
CA ARG A 130 -26.10 83.61 12.02
C ARG A 130 -26.42 82.24 12.61
N GLY A 131 -27.67 81.99 12.99
CA GLY A 131 -28.10 80.68 13.51
C GLY A 131 -27.98 79.57 12.46
N PHE A 132 -28.35 79.84 11.22
CA PHE A 132 -28.23 78.90 10.11
C PHE A 132 -26.77 78.62 9.73
N ALA A 133 -25.89 79.61 9.80
CA ALA A 133 -24.47 79.45 9.52
C ALA A 133 -23.79 78.46 10.49
N VAL A 134 -24.15 78.49 11.78
CA VAL A 134 -23.63 77.56 12.79
C VAL A 134 -24.08 76.13 12.49
N VAL A 135 -25.37 75.93 12.21
CA VAL A 135 -25.92 74.61 11.86
C VAL A 135 -25.27 74.08 10.59
N ALA A 136 -25.09 74.92 9.56
CA ALA A 136 -24.42 74.53 8.32
C ALA A 136 -22.96 74.09 8.56
N SER A 137 -22.22 74.78 9.43
CA SER A 137 -20.86 74.38 9.82
C SER A 137 -20.83 73.04 10.54
N GLU A 138 -21.77 72.78 11.45
CA GLU A 138 -21.84 71.51 12.19
C GLU A 138 -22.20 70.34 11.27
N VAL A 139 -23.18 70.53 10.38
CA VAL A 139 -23.55 69.52 9.35
C VAL A 139 -22.36 69.23 8.44
N ARG A 140 -21.58 70.24 8.07
CA ARG A 140 -20.37 70.06 7.27
C ARG A 140 -19.30 69.24 7.99
N SER A 141 -19.07 69.54 9.27
CA SER A 141 -18.14 68.78 10.12
C SER A 141 -18.57 67.32 10.24
N LEU A 142 -19.87 67.06 10.47
CA LEU A 142 -20.42 65.71 10.54
C LEU A 142 -20.25 64.96 9.21
N ALA A 143 -20.52 65.61 8.08
CA ALA A 143 -20.34 65.03 6.74
C ALA A 143 -18.88 64.64 6.48
N GLN A 144 -17.91 65.49 6.86
CA GLN A 144 -16.48 65.15 6.76
C GLN A 144 -16.09 63.97 7.65
N ARG A 145 -16.60 63.91 8.87
CA ARG A 145 -16.38 62.76 9.78
C ARG A 145 -16.96 61.47 9.19
N SER A 146 -18.16 61.51 8.62
CA SER A 146 -18.77 60.36 7.94
C SER A 146 -17.96 59.89 6.74
N ALA A 147 -17.44 60.81 5.91
CA ALA A 147 -16.58 60.47 4.77
C ALA A 147 -15.27 59.79 5.21
N ASN A 148 -14.64 60.30 6.28
CA ASN A 148 -13.44 59.68 6.84
C ASN A 148 -13.70 58.26 7.36
N ALA A 149 -14.78 58.07 8.12
CA ALA A 149 -15.18 56.75 8.59
C ALA A 149 -15.50 55.79 7.43
N ALA A 150 -16.19 56.26 6.39
CA ALA A 150 -16.47 55.46 5.20
C ALA A 150 -15.18 55.00 4.51
N ARG A 151 -14.18 55.87 4.37
CA ARG A 151 -12.87 55.50 3.79
C ARG A 151 -12.12 54.48 4.64
N GLU A 152 -12.15 54.61 5.96
CA GLU A 152 -11.53 53.65 6.87
C GLU A 152 -12.18 52.27 6.75
N ILE A 153 -13.51 52.20 6.75
CA ILE A 153 -14.25 50.94 6.53
C ILE A 153 -13.91 50.36 5.14
N LYS A 154 -13.86 51.19 4.09
CA LYS A 154 -13.50 50.73 2.74
C LYS A 154 -12.12 50.10 2.70
N SER A 155 -11.15 50.67 3.42
CA SER A 155 -9.80 50.11 3.56
C SER A 155 -9.82 48.74 4.24
N LEU A 156 -10.54 48.61 5.37
CA LEU A 156 -10.67 47.35 6.10
C LEU A 156 -11.36 46.26 5.28
N ILE A 157 -12.39 46.62 4.51
CA ILE A 157 -13.08 45.68 3.62
C ILE A 157 -12.16 45.24 2.47
N SER A 158 -11.39 46.16 1.88
CA SER A 158 -10.43 45.83 0.83
C SER A 158 -9.37 44.84 1.33
N ALA A 159 -8.80 45.10 2.51
CA ALA A 159 -7.86 44.18 3.15
C ALA A 159 -8.48 42.83 3.50
N SER A 160 -9.77 42.80 3.86
CA SER A 160 -10.50 41.55 4.13
C SER A 160 -10.71 40.73 2.86
N VAL A 161 -11.07 41.37 1.74
CA VAL A 161 -11.21 40.72 0.43
C VAL A 161 -9.89 40.10 -0.01
N GLU A 162 -8.77 40.81 0.12
CA GLU A 162 -7.45 40.28 -0.20
C GLU A 162 -7.09 39.03 0.63
N LYS A 163 -7.38 39.05 1.94
CA LYS A 163 -7.15 37.88 2.81
C LYS A 163 -8.03 36.69 2.45
N VAL A 164 -9.30 36.94 2.12
CA VAL A 164 -10.23 35.87 1.69
C VAL A 164 -9.80 35.28 0.36
N ASP A 165 -9.36 36.09 -0.60
CA ASP A 165 -8.84 35.60 -1.89
C ASP A 165 -7.58 34.73 -1.69
N ALA A 166 -6.65 35.18 -0.83
CA ALA A 166 -5.48 34.39 -0.48
C ALA A 166 -5.85 33.06 0.23
N GLY A 167 -6.81 33.10 1.16
CA GLY A 167 -7.31 31.91 1.85
C GLY A 167 -7.99 30.92 0.90
N THR A 168 -8.78 31.41 -0.05
CA THR A 168 -9.46 30.59 -1.07
C THR A 168 -8.44 29.79 -1.89
N ARG A 169 -7.37 30.46 -2.36
CA ARG A 169 -6.29 29.76 -3.11
C ARG A 169 -5.59 28.68 -2.29
N GLN A 170 -5.38 28.91 -0.99
CA GLN A 170 -4.75 27.91 -0.11
C GLN A 170 -5.67 26.69 0.09
N VAL A 171 -6.96 26.94 0.29
CA VAL A 171 -7.97 25.89 0.47
C VAL A 171 -8.16 25.10 -0.82
N ASP A 172 -8.16 25.74 -1.99
CA ASP A 172 -8.17 25.05 -3.30
C ASP A 172 -6.97 24.12 -3.48
N ALA A 173 -5.76 24.59 -3.12
CA ALA A 173 -4.56 23.77 -3.17
C ALA A 173 -4.64 22.57 -2.20
N ALA A 174 -5.23 22.77 -1.01
CA ALA A 174 -5.51 21.67 -0.08
C ALA A 174 -6.51 20.67 -0.68
N GLY A 175 -7.55 21.14 -1.35
CA GLY A 175 -8.55 20.28 -2.02
C GLY A 175 -7.94 19.46 -3.15
N GLN A 176 -7.06 20.07 -3.96
CA GLN A 176 -6.31 19.34 -4.97
C GLN A 176 -5.38 18.28 -4.36
N SER A 177 -4.74 18.60 -3.23
CA SER A 177 -3.88 17.65 -2.52
C SER A 177 -4.68 16.46 -1.99
N MET A 178 -5.88 16.67 -1.46
CA MET A 178 -6.79 15.58 -1.04
C MET A 178 -7.17 14.68 -2.21
N ARG A 179 -7.53 15.25 -3.38
CA ARG A 179 -7.82 14.46 -4.59
C ARG A 179 -6.62 13.61 -5.03
N ASN A 180 -5.42 14.18 -4.99
CA ASN A 180 -4.19 13.44 -5.31
C ASN A 180 -3.94 12.29 -4.32
N ILE A 181 -4.19 12.49 -3.01
CA ILE A 181 -4.09 11.43 -2.01
C ILE A 181 -5.06 10.29 -2.32
N VAL A 182 -6.32 10.59 -2.61
CA VAL A 182 -7.32 9.56 -2.98
C VAL A 182 -6.85 8.74 -4.19
N ALA A 183 -6.34 9.39 -5.24
CA ALA A 183 -5.82 8.70 -6.41
C ALA A 183 -4.60 7.81 -6.10
N GLN A 184 -3.67 8.29 -5.27
CA GLN A 184 -2.50 7.49 -4.86
C GLN A 184 -2.92 6.28 -4.02
N VAL A 185 -3.86 6.44 -3.10
CA VAL A 185 -4.37 5.35 -2.25
C VAL A 185 -5.11 4.30 -3.09
N GLN A 186 -5.81 4.70 -4.15
CA GLN A 186 -6.40 3.77 -5.12
C GLN A 186 -5.30 2.97 -5.84
N GLY A 187 -4.21 3.61 -6.27
CA GLY A 187 -3.05 2.93 -6.84
C GLY A 187 -2.41 1.92 -5.88
N VAL A 188 -2.25 2.29 -4.61
CA VAL A 188 -1.76 1.38 -3.56
C VAL A 188 -2.70 0.19 -3.35
N SER A 189 -4.02 0.42 -3.37
CA SER A 189 -5.02 -0.66 -3.24
C SER A 189 -4.93 -1.66 -4.40
N GLN A 190 -4.66 -1.18 -5.62
CA GLN A 190 -4.45 -2.04 -6.79
C GLN A 190 -3.21 -2.93 -6.61
N LEU A 191 -2.07 -2.35 -6.19
CA LEU A 191 -0.85 -3.12 -5.91
C LEU A 191 -1.07 -4.18 -4.82
N ILE A 192 -1.84 -3.85 -3.79
CA ILE A 192 -2.19 -4.80 -2.73
C ILE A 192 -3.05 -5.95 -3.27
N SER A 193 -3.98 -5.67 -4.19
CA SER A 193 -4.75 -6.71 -4.87
C SER A 193 -3.85 -7.66 -5.64
N GLU A 194 -2.89 -7.13 -6.40
CA GLU A 194 -1.91 -7.92 -7.15
C GLU A 194 -1.05 -8.79 -6.23
N ILE A 195 -0.63 -8.26 -5.06
CA ILE A 195 0.10 -9.06 -4.05
C ILE A 195 -0.78 -10.19 -3.50
N SER A 196 -2.07 -9.92 -3.23
CA SER A 196 -3.00 -10.94 -2.75
C SER A 196 -3.18 -12.07 -3.77
N ASP A 197 -3.34 -11.71 -5.05
CA ASP A 197 -3.50 -12.67 -6.14
C ASP A 197 -2.22 -13.50 -6.35
N ALA A 198 -1.06 -12.85 -6.36
CA ALA A 198 0.24 -13.52 -6.44
C ALA A 198 0.48 -14.47 -5.24
N SER A 199 0.09 -14.06 -4.04
CA SER A 199 0.19 -14.89 -2.83
C SER A 199 -0.73 -16.12 -2.92
N ALA A 200 -1.94 -15.97 -3.47
CA ALA A 200 -2.84 -17.10 -3.69
C ALA A 200 -2.30 -18.09 -4.72
N GLN A 201 -1.71 -17.59 -5.81
CA GLN A 201 -1.02 -18.42 -6.81
C GLN A 201 0.18 -19.15 -6.20
N GLN A 202 1.01 -18.45 -5.41
CA GLN A 202 2.14 -19.06 -4.70
C GLN A 202 1.68 -20.16 -3.75
N SER A 203 0.61 -19.94 -2.98
CA SER A 203 0.06 -20.95 -2.08
C SER A 203 -0.38 -22.20 -2.83
N THR A 204 -1.00 -22.04 -4.01
CA THR A 204 -1.37 -23.17 -4.87
C THR A 204 -0.14 -23.91 -5.40
N GLY A 205 0.87 -23.19 -5.89
CA GLY A 205 2.11 -23.80 -6.39
C GLY A 205 2.90 -24.52 -5.29
N ILE A 206 2.92 -23.97 -4.08
CA ILE A 206 3.52 -24.62 -2.91
C ILE A 206 2.80 -25.94 -2.59
N GLY A 207 1.47 -25.97 -2.68
CA GLY A 207 0.69 -27.20 -2.52
C GLY A 207 1.11 -28.30 -3.50
N GLN A 208 1.26 -27.96 -4.78
CA GLN A 208 1.70 -28.90 -5.82
C GLN A 208 3.11 -29.43 -5.57
N VAL A 209 4.04 -28.57 -5.15
CA VAL A 209 5.40 -29.00 -4.77
C VAL A 209 5.35 -29.91 -3.54
N GLY A 210 4.48 -29.61 -2.57
CA GLY A 210 4.26 -30.46 -1.40
C GLY A 210 3.82 -31.88 -1.77
N GLU A 211 2.87 -32.02 -2.69
CA GLU A 211 2.45 -33.33 -3.22
C GLU A 211 3.62 -34.08 -3.89
N ALA A 212 4.42 -33.39 -4.70
CA ALA A 212 5.59 -33.99 -5.34
C ALA A 212 6.66 -34.45 -4.33
N VAL A 213 6.88 -33.69 -3.26
CA VAL A 213 7.79 -34.06 -2.16
C VAL A 213 7.28 -35.30 -1.43
N THR A 214 5.98 -35.39 -1.15
CA THR A 214 5.38 -36.61 -0.57
C THR A 214 5.57 -37.84 -1.46
N GLN A 215 5.44 -37.68 -2.79
CA GLN A 215 5.68 -38.78 -3.73
C GLN A 215 7.16 -39.20 -3.77
N LEU A 216 8.10 -38.25 -3.71
CA LEU A 216 9.53 -38.53 -3.60
C LEU A 216 9.87 -39.25 -2.29
N ASP A 217 9.23 -38.88 -1.18
CA ASP A 217 9.40 -39.57 0.11
C ASP A 217 8.95 -41.03 0.03
N GLN A 218 7.77 -41.30 -0.55
CA GLN A 218 7.31 -42.68 -0.79
C GLN A 218 8.29 -43.49 -1.65
N MET A 219 8.81 -42.93 -2.73
CA MET A 219 9.81 -43.61 -3.57
C MET A 219 11.12 -43.86 -2.83
N THR A 220 11.52 -42.92 -1.95
CA THR A 220 12.73 -43.07 -1.13
C THR A 220 12.56 -44.21 -0.12
N GLN A 221 11.39 -44.32 0.51
CA GLN A 221 11.06 -45.45 1.39
C GLN A 221 11.01 -46.79 0.64
N GLN A 222 10.46 -46.81 -0.58
CA GLN A 222 10.48 -48.01 -1.43
C GLN A 222 11.90 -48.41 -1.82
N ASN A 223 12.77 -47.44 -2.14
CA ASN A 223 14.18 -47.70 -2.41
C ASN A 223 14.89 -48.29 -1.20
N ALA A 224 14.61 -47.79 0.01
CA ALA A 224 15.19 -48.36 1.24
C ALA A 224 14.77 -49.83 1.43
N ALA A 225 13.49 -50.15 1.22
CA ALA A 225 13.00 -51.53 1.28
C ALA A 225 13.64 -52.42 0.19
N LEU A 226 13.76 -51.92 -1.05
CA LEU A 226 14.42 -52.62 -2.16
C LEU A 226 15.91 -52.87 -1.88
N VAL A 227 16.58 -51.93 -1.22
CA VAL A 227 17.97 -52.08 -0.78
C VAL A 227 18.06 -53.21 0.24
N GLU A 228 17.22 -53.24 1.27
CA GLU A 228 17.25 -54.35 2.24
C GLU A 228 17.00 -55.72 1.58
N GLU A 229 16.00 -55.81 0.70
CA GLU A 229 15.69 -57.05 -0.01
C GLU A 229 16.82 -57.49 -0.94
N SER A 230 17.43 -56.55 -1.68
CA SER A 230 18.54 -56.82 -2.60
C SER A 230 19.82 -57.23 -1.85
N ALA A 231 20.08 -56.65 -0.67
CA ALA A 231 21.20 -57.05 0.18
C ALA A 231 21.03 -58.51 0.64
N ALA A 232 19.84 -58.87 1.13
CA ALA A 232 19.54 -60.22 1.57
C ALA A 232 19.63 -61.25 0.41
N ALA A 233 19.15 -60.88 -0.78
CA ALA A 233 19.25 -61.71 -1.97
C ALA A 233 20.71 -61.92 -2.43
N ALA A 234 21.51 -60.85 -2.46
CA ALA A 234 22.92 -60.92 -2.82
C ALA A 234 23.72 -61.78 -1.83
N GLU A 235 23.46 -61.65 -0.53
CA GLU A 235 24.11 -62.49 0.48
C GLU A 235 23.71 -63.96 0.35
N SER A 236 22.43 -64.25 0.11
CA SER A 236 21.95 -65.61 -0.13
C SER A 236 22.61 -66.26 -1.36
N LEU A 237 22.71 -65.52 -2.47
CA LEU A 237 23.39 -65.98 -3.70
C LEU A 237 24.88 -66.24 -3.44
N ASN A 238 25.55 -65.37 -2.69
CA ASN A 238 26.96 -65.55 -2.33
C ASN A 238 27.17 -66.81 -1.46
N GLN A 239 26.29 -67.05 -0.48
CA GLN A 239 26.32 -68.27 0.34
C GLN A 239 26.03 -69.52 -0.50
N GLN A 240 25.11 -69.46 -1.46
CA GLN A 240 24.78 -70.57 -2.36
C GLN A 240 25.99 -70.90 -3.27
N ALA A 241 26.66 -69.88 -3.81
CA ALA A 241 27.87 -70.02 -4.63
C ALA A 241 29.03 -70.64 -3.83
N GLY A 242 29.24 -70.21 -2.58
CA GLY A 242 30.22 -70.80 -1.68
C GLY A 242 29.95 -72.28 -1.40
N ARG A 243 28.69 -72.65 -1.13
CA ARG A 243 28.27 -74.04 -0.94
C ARG A 243 28.50 -74.89 -2.18
N LEU A 244 28.19 -74.38 -3.38
CA LEU A 244 28.46 -75.07 -4.64
C LEU A 244 29.97 -75.29 -4.83
N SER A 245 30.78 -74.25 -4.68
CA SER A 245 32.24 -74.32 -4.80
C SER A 245 32.85 -75.35 -3.84
N GLN A 246 32.38 -75.38 -2.59
CA GLN A 246 32.81 -76.38 -1.60
C GLN A 246 32.37 -77.79 -1.98
N ALA A 247 31.14 -77.99 -2.47
CA ALA A 247 30.65 -79.30 -2.89
C ALA A 247 31.45 -79.86 -4.07
N VAL A 248 31.86 -79.04 -5.05
CA VAL A 248 32.70 -79.50 -6.16
C VAL A 248 34.18 -79.66 -5.80
N SER A 249 34.67 -79.07 -4.69
CA SER A 249 36.08 -79.15 -4.28
C SER A 249 36.57 -80.55 -3.92
N VAL A 250 35.66 -81.45 -3.54
CA VAL A 250 35.97 -82.84 -3.16
C VAL A 250 36.29 -83.70 -4.40
N PHE A 251 35.79 -83.30 -5.57
CA PHE A 251 36.05 -83.99 -6.82
C PHE A 251 37.45 -83.60 -7.31
N ARG A 252 38.38 -84.56 -7.27
CA ARG A 252 39.71 -84.43 -7.90
C ARG A 252 39.50 -84.29 -9.41
N VAL A 253 39.81 -83.11 -9.96
CA VAL A 253 39.70 -82.78 -11.39
C VAL A 253 41.03 -82.98 -12.09
#